data_AF-A0A382QRW0-F1
#
_entry.id   AF-A0A382QRW0-F1
#
_cell.length_a   1.000
_cell.length_b   1.000
_cell.length_c   1.000
_cell.angle_alpha   90.00
_cell.angle_beta   90.00
_cell.angle_gamma   90.00
#
_symmetry.space_group_name_H-M   'P 1'
#
loop_
_entity.id
_entity.type
_entity.pdbx_description
1 polymer ?
#
loop_
_entity_poly.entity_id
_entity_poly.type
_entity_poly.pdbx_seq_one_letter_code
_entity_poly.pdbx_strand_id
1 'polypeptide(L)' 'GKSILIDIENEGWKFTAQGYTIDIETGLYFGKKNSFTENQNLFISGITQNEDQIIKWEFEKII' A
#
# COMPACT_ATOMS: atom_id res chain seq x y z
N GLY A 1 -3.36 -10.46 9.56
CA GLY A 1 -2.62 -9.70 8.53
C GLY A 1 -2.79 -8.24 8.83
N LYS A 2 -1.81 -7.39 8.55
CA LYS A 2 -2.02 -5.95 8.70
C LYS A 2 -2.91 -5.49 7.54
N SER A 3 -3.84 -4.60 7.85
CA SER A 3 -4.71 -3.92 6.89
C SER A 3 -4.79 -2.46 7.29
N ILE A 4 -4.98 -1.57 6.32
CA ILE A 4 -5.26 -0.16 6.55
C ILE A 4 -6.60 0.20 5.91
N LEU A 5 -7.30 1.14 6.54
CA LEU A 5 -8.51 1.75 6.00
C LEU A 5 -8.13 3.08 5.36
N ILE A 6 -8.69 3.35 4.20
CA ILE A 6 -8.35 4.52 3.38
C ILE A 6 -9.68 5.16 2.98
N ASP A 7 -9.77 6.47 3.18
CA ASP A 7 -10.84 7.30 2.63
C ASP A 7 -10.35 7.91 1.31
N ILE A 8 -11.05 7.63 0.22
CA ILE A 8 -10.81 8.23 -1.08
C ILE A 8 -12.13 8.84 -1.54
N GLU A 9 -12.20 10.17 -1.58
CA GLU A 9 -13.38 10.91 -2.07
C GLU A 9 -14.69 10.55 -1.34
N ASN A 10 -14.64 10.27 -0.04
CA ASN A 10 -15.74 9.77 0.80
C ASN A 10 -16.15 8.31 0.52
N GLU A 11 -15.31 7.55 -0.17
CA GLU A 11 -15.44 6.11 -0.31
C GLU A 11 -14.51 5.40 0.66
N GLY A 12 -15.04 4.38 1.34
CA GLY A 12 -14.28 3.57 2.27
C GLY A 12 -13.57 2.45 1.53
N TRP A 13 -12.25 2.41 1.60
CA TRP A 13 -11.43 1.35 1.03
C TRP A 13 -10.62 0.64 2.11
N LYS A 14 -10.30 -0.63 1.85
CA LYS A 14 -9.44 -1.44 2.71
C LYS A 14 -8.34 -2.07 1.88
N PHE A 15 -7.10 -1.87 2.32
CA PHE A 15 -5.93 -2.50 1.73
C PHE A 15 -5.37 -3.54 2.71
N THR A 16 -5.18 -4.77 2.24
CA THR A 16 -4.78 -5.91 3.09
C THR A 16 -3.62 -6.68 2.45
N ALA A 17 -2.66 -7.09 3.27
CA ALA A 17 -1.54 -7.95 2.88
C ALA A 17 -1.18 -8.85 4.06
N GLN A 18 -1.53 -10.12 3.98
CA GLN A 18 -1.34 -11.04 5.10
C GLN A 18 0.14 -11.42 5.27
N GLY A 19 0.66 -11.27 6.49
CA GLY A 19 2.05 -11.59 6.81
C GLY A 19 3.02 -10.43 6.61
N TYR A 20 2.55 -9.29 6.10
CA TYR A 20 3.37 -8.12 5.81
C TYR A 20 2.95 -6.90 6.63
N THR A 21 3.84 -5.91 6.68
CA THR A 21 3.53 -4.57 7.18
C THR A 21 3.08 -3.69 6.04
N ILE A 22 2.06 -2.89 6.32
CA ILE A 22 1.48 -1.92 5.39
C ILE A 22 1.58 -0.57 6.06
N ASP A 23 1.97 0.45 5.30
CA ASP A 23 1.95 1.83 5.75
C ASP A 23 1.77 2.79 4.56
N ILE A 24 1.61 4.08 4.86
CA ILE A 24 1.47 5.16 3.89
C ILE A 24 2.71 6.05 3.98
N GLU A 25 3.43 6.21 2.88
CA GLU A 25 4.49 7.22 2.79
C GLU A 25 3.98 8.49 2.08
N THR A 26 4.40 9.64 2.59
CA THR A 26 4.18 10.98 2.00
C THR A 26 5.45 11.51 1.32
N GLY A 27 6.44 10.64 1.14
CA GLY A 27 7.78 11.01 0.68
C GLY A 27 7.91 11.20 -0.83
N LEU A 28 9.02 11.84 -1.23
CA LEU A 28 9.41 12.02 -2.63
C LEU A 28 9.71 10.67 -3.31
N TYR A 29 8.83 10.28 -4.22
CA TYR A 29 9.11 9.18 -5.14
C TYR A 29 10.06 9.67 -6.26
N PHE A 30 11.29 9.16 -6.28
CA PHE A 30 12.32 9.56 -7.27
C PHE A 30 12.16 8.92 -8.67
N GLY A 31 11.02 8.28 -8.95
CA GLY A 31 10.64 7.81 -10.28
C GLY A 31 9.70 8.79 -10.98
N LYS A 32 9.65 8.75 -12.32
CA LYS A 32 8.74 9.60 -13.10
C LYS A 32 7.29 9.15 -12.89
N LYS A 33 6.59 9.72 -11.89
CA LYS A 33 5.15 9.59 -11.71
C LYS A 33 4.52 10.97 -11.51
N ASN A 34 3.35 11.14 -12.12
CA ASN A 34 2.52 12.35 -12.30
C ASN A 34 2.83 13.56 -11.40
N SER A 35 2.87 14.74 -12.03
CA SER A 35 3.24 16.11 -11.61
C SER A 35 2.68 16.66 -10.28
N PHE A 36 2.64 15.88 -9.21
CA PHE A 36 2.14 16.29 -7.90
C PHE A 36 3.22 16.13 -6.84
N THR A 37 3.42 17.19 -6.06
CA THR A 37 4.47 17.31 -5.04
C THR A 37 4.14 16.60 -3.73
N GLU A 38 2.93 16.07 -3.58
CA GLU A 38 2.45 15.35 -2.39
C GLU A 38 1.66 14.09 -2.84
N ASN A 39 2.36 13.00 -3.15
CA ASN A 39 1.73 11.70 -3.37
C ASN A 39 1.75 10.91 -2.06
N GLN A 40 0.63 10.29 -1.72
CA GLN A 40 0.58 9.24 -0.70
C GLN A 40 0.74 7.89 -1.39
N ASN A 41 1.83 7.16 -1.09
CA ASN A 41 2.04 5.83 -1.63
C ASN A 41 1.71 4.78 -0.58
N LEU A 42 0.94 3.76 -0.99
CA LEU A 42 0.78 2.54 -0.20
C LEU A 42 2.00 1.67 -0.42
N PHE A 43 2.66 1.22 0.65
CA PHE A 43 3.74 0.26 0.54
C PHE A 43 3.53 -0.96 1.43
N ILE A 44 4.06 -2.08 0.95
CA ILE A 44 4.13 -3.35 1.68
C ILE A 44 5.60 -3.58 2.02
N SER A 45 5.89 -3.86 3.29
CA SER A 45 7.24 -4.17 3.78
C SER A 45 7.26 -5.48 4.58
N GLY A 46 8.37 -6.19 4.50
CA GLY A 46 8.58 -7.48 5.16
C GLY A 46 9.97 -8.03 4.93
N ILE A 47 10.26 -9.17 5.56
CA ILE A 47 11.51 -9.90 5.39
C ILE A 47 11.34 -10.87 4.22
N THR A 48 12.25 -10.82 3.25
CA THR A 48 12.34 -11.80 2.18
C THR A 48 13.28 -12.95 2.56
N GLN A 49 13.27 -14.00 1.76
CA GLN A 49 14.11 -15.19 1.86
C GLN A 49 14.75 -15.44 0.50
N ASN A 50 15.70 -16.36 0.42
CA ASN A 50 16.49 -16.63 -0.80
C ASN A 50 15.73 -17.42 -1.89
N GLU A 51 14.41 -17.43 -1.83
CA GLU A 51 13.51 -18.14 -2.74
C GLU A 51 12.40 -17.20 -3.22
N ASP A 52 11.82 -17.53 -4.37
CA ASP A 52 10.73 -16.78 -4.97
C ASP A 52 9.54 -16.69 -4.03
N GLN A 53 9.05 -15.48 -3.81
CA GLN A 53 7.98 -15.19 -2.87
C GLN A 53 6.82 -14.49 -3.54
N ILE A 54 5.63 -15.00 -3.26
CA ILE A 54 4.37 -14.41 -3.71
C ILE A 54 3.82 -13.55 -2.58
N ILE A 55 3.78 -12.23 -2.81
CA ILE A 55 3.11 -11.28 -1.92
C ILE A 55 1.65 -11.18 -2.36
N LYS A 56 0.74 -11.81 -1.61
CA LYS A 56 -0.70 -11.66 -1.82
C LYS A 56 -1.20 -10.40 -1.12
N TRP A 57 -1.89 -9.56 -1.88
CA TRP A 57 -2.53 -8.35 -1.38
C TRP A 57 -3.90 -8.16 -2.03
N GLU A 58 -4.77 -7.42 -1.34
CA GLU A 58 -6.12 -7.11 -1.79
C GLU A 58 -6.40 -5.62 -1.53
N PHE A 59 -7.11 -4.99 -2.46
CA PHE A 59 -7.62 -3.63 -2.34
C PHE A 59 -9.11 -3.64 -2.69
N GLU A 60 -9.94 -3.40 -1.70
CA GLU A 60 -11.39 -3.56 -1.80
C GLU A 60 -12.10 -2.29 -1.34
N LYS A 61 -13.17 -1.92 -2.06
CA LYS A 61 -14.13 -0.93 -1.59
C LYS A 61 -15.06 -1.60 -0.59
N ILE A 62 -15.24 -0.98 0.57
CA ILE A 62 -16.03 -1.54 1.67
C ILE A 62 -17.29 -0.73 1.97
N ILE A 63 -17.39 0.50 1.47
CA ILE A 63 -18.54 1.41 1.62
C ILE A 63 -18.76 2.12 0.29
#